data_AF-A0A7C8F4W6-F1
#
_entry.id   AF-A0A7C8F4W6-F1
#
_cell.length_a   1.000
_cell.length_b   1.000
_cell.length_c   1.000
_cell.angle_alpha   90.00
_cell.angle_beta   90.00
_cell.angle_gamma   90.00
#
_symmetry.space_group_name_H-M   'P 1'
#
loop_
_entity.id
_entity.type
_entity.pdbx_description
1 polymer ?
#
loop_
_entity_poly.entity_id
_entity_poly.type
_entity_poly.pdbx_seq_one_letter_code
_entity_poly.pdbx_strand_id
1 'polypeptide(L)'
;MQWRVEFPLADRSQFAGWLGIEETEVPVNPETSRDPKADLLNLAKKSRKRELKEGLLPNKGAPSPIGLEYNDLLCNFVKSEWRLDEAVKIAPSLARAIQRLQEFE
;
A
#
# COMPACT_ATOMS: atom_id res chain seq x y z
N MET A 1 8.54 -3.89 14.12
CA MET A 1 9.11 -3.69 12.76
C MET A 1 8.10 -2.85 11.98
N GLN A 2 8.33 -1.54 11.89
CA GLN A 2 7.41 -0.61 11.24
C GLN A 2 7.67 -0.66 9.72
N TRP A 3 6.87 -1.42 8.98
CA TRP A 3 6.95 -1.42 7.52
C TRP A 3 6.59 -0.04 6.97
N ARG A 4 7.42 0.45 6.04
CA ARG A 4 7.17 1.67 5.25
C ARG A 4 6.11 1.34 4.19
N VAL A 5 4.91 1.92 4.33
CA VAL A 5 3.71 1.58 3.55
C VAL A 5 3.65 2.30 2.20
N GLU A 6 4.59 3.19 1.94
CA GLU A 6 4.65 3.99 0.71
C GLU A 6 4.93 3.15 -0.55
N PHE A 7 5.63 2.01 -0.46
CA PHE A 7 5.97 1.20 -1.63
C PHE A 7 4.76 0.47 -2.25
N PRO A 8 3.83 -0.11 -1.47
CA PRO A 8 2.56 -0.62 -2.00
C PRO A 8 1.80 0.39 -2.88
N LEU A 9 1.80 1.68 -2.53
CA LEU A 9 1.09 2.73 -3.26
C LEU A 9 1.79 3.11 -4.59
N ALA A 10 3.04 2.71 -4.79
CA ALA A 10 3.80 3.03 -5.99
C ALA A 10 3.37 2.22 -7.23
N ASP A 11 2.71 1.07 -7.06
CA ASP A 11 2.00 0.39 -8.16
C ASP A 11 0.52 0.76 -8.13
N ARG A 12 0.21 1.96 -8.65
CA ARG A 12 -1.12 2.57 -8.56
C ARG A 12 -2.22 1.70 -9.16
N SER A 13 -1.93 1.05 -10.28
CA SER A 13 -2.91 0.25 -11.02
C SER A 13 -3.30 -1.02 -10.26
N GLN A 14 -2.32 -1.80 -9.80
CA GLN A 14 -2.59 -3.02 -9.01
C GLN A 14 -3.16 -2.66 -7.64
N PHE A 15 -2.69 -1.59 -7.01
CA PHE A 15 -3.23 -1.14 -5.73
C PHE A 15 -4.70 -0.71 -5.84
N ALA A 16 -5.07 0.03 -6.88
CA ALA A 16 -6.44 0.41 -7.15
C ALA A 16 -7.33 -0.80 -7.43
N GLY A 17 -6.86 -1.76 -8.24
CA GLY A 17 -7.55 -3.01 -8.51
C GLY A 17 -7.74 -3.88 -7.27
N TRP A 18 -6.71 -3.97 -6.43
CA TRP A 18 -6.74 -4.69 -5.16
C TRP A 18 -7.78 -4.09 -4.21
N LEU A 19 -7.75 -2.78 -3.96
CA LEU A 19 -8.78 -2.11 -3.16
C LEU A 19 -10.14 -2.02 -3.86
N GLY A 20 -10.20 -2.23 -5.18
CA GLY A 20 -11.41 -1.99 -5.96
C GLY A 20 -11.84 -0.52 -5.89
N ILE A 21 -10.90 0.41 -6.10
CA ILE A 21 -11.15 1.85 -6.27
C ILE A 21 -10.70 2.29 -7.68
N GLU A 22 -10.96 3.54 -8.05
CA GLU A 22 -10.44 4.09 -9.30
C GLU A 22 -8.96 4.48 -9.15
N GLU A 23 -8.14 4.28 -10.18
CA GLU A 23 -6.69 4.58 -10.14
C GLU A 23 -6.41 6.08 -9.88
N THR A 24 -7.32 6.95 -10.32
CA THR A 24 -7.26 8.40 -10.09
C THR A 24 -7.30 8.78 -8.62
N GLU A 25 -7.84 7.91 -7.76
CA GLU A 25 -7.88 8.12 -6.32
C GLU A 25 -6.51 7.84 -5.67
N VAL A 26 -5.65 7.04 -6.32
CA VAL A 26 -4.34 6.67 -5.78
C VAL A 26 -3.33 7.79 -6.06
N PRO A 27 -2.60 8.29 -5.04
CA PRO A 27 -1.62 9.36 -5.20
C PRO A 27 -0.59 9.08 -6.30
N VAL A 28 -0.29 10.09 -7.12
CA VAL A 28 0.72 10.00 -8.19
C VAL A 28 2.14 9.92 -7.61
N ASN A 29 2.38 10.54 -6.46
CA ASN A 29 3.67 10.56 -5.80
C ASN A 29 3.56 10.15 -4.32
N PRO A 30 3.52 8.83 -4.03
CA PRO A 30 3.31 8.32 -2.69
C PRO A 30 4.47 8.60 -1.73
N GLU A 31 5.69 8.85 -2.23
CA GLU A 31 6.86 9.18 -1.38
C GLU A 31 6.75 10.56 -0.71
N THR A 32 5.86 11.42 -1.19
CA THR A 32 5.60 12.74 -0.57
C THR A 32 4.63 12.69 0.60
N SER A 33 4.02 11.52 0.84
CA SER A 33 3.08 11.34 1.94
C SER A 33 3.75 11.53 3.29
N ARG A 34 3.11 12.32 4.15
CA ARG A 34 3.55 12.52 5.55
C ARG A 34 3.20 11.33 6.43
N ASP A 35 2.10 10.63 6.11
CA ASP A 35 1.65 9.44 6.82
C ASP A 35 1.07 8.44 5.81
N PRO A 36 1.93 7.63 5.16
CA PRO A 36 1.51 6.66 4.15
C PRO A 36 0.49 5.64 4.67
N LYS A 37 0.52 5.36 5.98
CA LYS A 37 -0.43 4.44 6.61
C LYS A 37 -1.81 5.08 6.66
N ALA A 38 -1.91 6.33 7.11
CA ALA A 38 -3.18 7.05 7.12
C ALA A 38 -3.76 7.21 5.71
N ASP A 39 -2.93 7.49 4.71
CA ASP A 39 -3.36 7.58 3.32
C ASP A 39 -3.94 6.25 2.81
N LEU A 40 -3.24 5.13 3.07
CA LEU A 40 -3.75 3.80 2.73
C LEU A 40 -5.11 3.53 3.39
N LEU A 41 -5.26 3.82 4.68
CA LEU A 41 -6.53 3.62 5.38
C LEU A 41 -7.64 4.52 4.83
N ASN A 42 -7.32 5.74 4.41
CA ASN A 42 -8.29 6.64 3.78
C ASN A 42 -8.73 6.13 2.39
N LEU A 43 -7.82 5.52 1.62
CA LEU A 43 -8.16 4.84 0.37
C LEU A 43 -8.99 3.60 0.62
N ALA A 44 -8.66 2.81 1.64
CA ALA A 44 -9.41 1.62 2.03
C ALA A 44 -10.87 1.95 2.39
N LYS A 45 -11.16 3.11 3.02
CA LYS A 45 -12.55 3.56 3.27
C LYS A 45 -13.40 3.66 2.00
N LYS A 46 -12.78 3.98 0.86
CA LYS A 46 -13.43 4.11 -0.45
C LYS A 46 -13.57 2.78 -1.19
N SER A 47 -12.98 1.71 -0.66
CA SER A 47 -12.99 0.39 -1.29
C SER A 47 -14.42 -0.11 -1.53
N ARG A 48 -14.64 -0.64 -2.74
CA ARG A 48 -15.89 -1.35 -3.09
C ARG A 48 -15.94 -2.75 -2.48
N LYS A 49 -14.81 -3.32 -2.04
CA LYS A 49 -14.70 -4.66 -1.48
C LYS A 49 -14.91 -4.63 0.04
N ARG A 50 -16.02 -5.21 0.51
CA ARG A 50 -16.38 -5.18 1.95
C ARG A 50 -15.35 -5.87 2.83
N GLU A 51 -14.86 -7.04 2.42
CA GLU A 51 -13.88 -7.84 3.17
C GLU A 51 -12.60 -7.04 3.43
N LEU A 52 -12.09 -6.33 2.43
CA LEU A 52 -10.91 -5.46 2.61
C LEU A 52 -11.18 -4.30 3.56
N LYS A 53 -12.38 -3.71 3.54
CA LYS A 53 -12.73 -2.64 4.50
C LYS A 53 -12.72 -3.17 5.93
N GLU A 54 -13.34 -4.32 6.17
CA GLU A 54 -13.44 -4.92 7.50
C GLU A 54 -12.07 -5.39 8.02
N GLY A 55 -11.21 -5.92 7.14
CA GLY A 55 -9.87 -6.37 7.52
C GLY A 55 -8.84 -5.24 7.69
N LEU A 56 -8.93 -4.16 6.89
CA LEU A 56 -7.96 -3.05 6.93
C LEU A 56 -8.33 -1.96 7.93
N LEU A 57 -9.62 -1.69 8.13
CA LEU A 57 -10.07 -0.59 8.98
C LEU A 57 -10.31 -1.05 10.43
N PRO A 58 -10.13 -0.16 11.41
CA PRO A 58 -10.44 -0.50 12.79
C PRO A 58 -11.94 -0.73 12.98
N ASN A 59 -12.27 -1.76 13.76
CA ASN A 59 -13.65 -1.98 14.21
C ASN A 59 -14.11 -0.83 15.12
N LYS A 60 -15.43 -0.58 15.14
CA LYS A 60 -16.00 0.44 16.04
C LYS A 60 -15.63 0.14 17.49
N GLY A 61 -14.98 1.09 18.17
CA GLY A 61 -14.55 0.95 19.56
C GLY A 61 -13.25 0.16 19.74
N ALA A 62 -12.56 -0.22 18.66
CA ALA A 62 -11.26 -0.86 18.76
C ALA A 62 -10.20 0.13 19.29
N PRO A 63 -9.29 -0.32 20.18
CA PRO A 63 -8.18 0.52 20.66
C PRO A 63 -7.07 0.70 19.60
N SER A 64 -7.04 -0.16 18.57
CA SER A 64 -6.08 -0.09 17.48
C SER A 64 -6.55 0.85 16.37
N PRO A 65 -5.67 1.69 15.80
CA PRO A 65 -6.01 2.56 14.66
C PRO A 65 -6.08 1.82 13.32
N ILE A 66 -5.74 0.52 13.28
CA ILE A 66 -5.76 -0.34 12.10
C ILE A 66 -6.61 -1.59 12.35
N GLY A 67 -7.14 -2.16 11.27
CA GLY A 67 -7.80 -3.47 11.29
C GLY A 67 -6.81 -4.60 11.61
N LEU A 68 -7.33 -5.69 12.18
CA LEU A 68 -6.51 -6.80 12.67
C LEU A 68 -5.79 -7.53 11.53
N GLU A 69 -6.43 -7.63 10.36
CA GLU A 69 -5.90 -8.31 9.18
C GLU A 69 -5.03 -7.39 8.31
N TYR A 70 -4.76 -6.15 8.77
CA TYR A 70 -4.04 -5.15 7.99
C TYR A 70 -2.73 -5.67 7.42
N ASN A 71 -1.90 -6.29 8.26
CA ASN A 71 -0.60 -6.79 7.83
C ASN A 71 -0.75 -7.99 6.89
N ASP A 72 -1.65 -8.91 7.20
CA ASP A 72 -1.82 -10.14 6.40
C ASP A 72 -2.33 -9.80 4.99
N LEU A 73 -3.35 -8.94 4.89
CA LEU A 73 -3.90 -8.47 3.62
C LEU A 73 -2.85 -7.71 2.80
N LEU A 74 -2.11 -6.80 3.43
CA LEU A 74 -1.08 -6.02 2.74
C LEU A 74 0.09 -6.90 2.30
N CYS A 75 0.56 -7.81 3.15
CA CYS A 75 1.63 -8.74 2.82
C CYS A 75 1.21 -9.69 1.68
N ASN A 76 -0.03 -10.16 1.68
CA ASN A 76 -0.55 -10.99 0.61
C ASN A 76 -0.56 -10.22 -0.71
N PHE A 77 -1.11 -9.00 -0.73
CA PHE A 77 -1.09 -8.13 -1.92
C PHE A 77 0.33 -7.92 -2.48
N VAL A 78 1.28 -7.58 -1.61
CA VAL A 78 2.67 -7.35 -2.03
C VAL A 78 3.31 -8.61 -2.64
N LYS A 79 2.95 -9.80 -2.15
CA LYS A 79 3.50 -11.06 -2.65
C LYS A 79 2.83 -11.56 -3.93
N SER A 80 1.54 -11.32 -4.12
CA SER A 80 0.76 -11.93 -5.20
C SER A 80 0.47 -11.01 -6.37
N GLU A 81 0.31 -9.71 -6.13
CA GLU A 81 -0.26 -8.78 -7.12
C GLU A 81 0.62 -7.56 -7.40
N TRP A 82 1.42 -7.11 -6.42
CA TRP A 82 2.22 -5.90 -6.54
C TRP A 82 3.40 -6.07 -7.49
N ARG A 83 3.59 -5.11 -8.40
CA ARG A 83 4.64 -5.15 -9.43
C ARG A 83 5.78 -4.22 -9.09
N LEU A 84 6.94 -4.82 -8.88
CA LEU A 84 8.18 -4.09 -8.56
C LEU A 84 8.61 -3.16 -9.71
N ASP A 85 8.49 -3.60 -10.95
CA ASP A 85 8.90 -2.86 -12.15
C ASP A 85 8.09 -1.58 -12.37
N GLU A 86 6.81 -1.55 -11.99
CA GLU A 86 6.03 -0.32 -11.98
C GLU A 86 6.37 0.56 -10.77
N ALA A 87 6.49 -0.04 -9.58
CA ALA A 87 6.77 0.71 -8.36
C ALA A 87 8.09 1.49 -8.41
N VAL A 88 9.16 0.92 -8.98
CA VAL A 88 10.47 1.60 -9.08
C VAL A 88 10.43 2.83 -10.01
N LYS A 89 9.49 2.90 -10.96
CA LYS A 89 9.31 4.08 -11.84
C LYS A 89 8.72 5.26 -11.07
N ILE A 90 7.93 4.98 -10.04
CA ILE A 90 7.18 5.98 -9.27
C ILE A 90 7.88 6.35 -7.95
N ALA A 91 8.64 5.42 -7.36
CA ALA A 91 9.31 5.60 -6.08
C ALA A 91 10.85 5.65 -6.22
N PRO A 92 11.44 6.86 -6.40
CA PRO A 92 12.89 7.04 -6.49
C PRO A 92 13.70 6.47 -5.32
N SER A 93 13.17 6.45 -4.10
CA SER A 93 13.90 5.84 -2.97
C SER A 93 13.94 4.31 -3.07
N LEU A 94 12.85 3.69 -3.54
CA LEU A 94 12.80 2.26 -3.81
C LEU A 94 13.74 1.89 -4.96
N ALA A 95 13.74 2.65 -6.06
CA ALA A 95 14.63 2.42 -7.20
C ALA A 95 16.11 2.41 -6.77
N ARG A 96 16.51 3.41 -5.97
CA ARG A 96 17.88 3.48 -5.41
C ARG A 96 18.18 2.31 -4.49
N ALA A 97 17.23 1.88 -3.66
CA ALA A 97 17.43 0.73 -2.77
C ALA A 97 17.63 -0.57 -3.56
N ILE A 98 16.81 -0.82 -4.58
CA ILE A 98 16.94 -1.99 -5.46
C ILE A 98 18.28 -1.96 -6.21
N GLN A 99 18.66 -0.82 -6.77
CA GLN A 99 19.96 -0.68 -7.45
C GLN A 99 21.11 -1.06 -6.52
N ARG A 100 21.09 -0.60 -5.26
CA ARG A 100 22.14 -0.94 -4.28
C ARG A 100 22.15 -2.42 -3.93
N LEU A 101 20.99 -3.06 -3.84
CA LEU A 101 20.90 -4.49 -3.56
C LEU A 101 21.49 -5.32 -4.71
N GLN A 102 21.26 -4.91 -5.95
CA GLN A 102 21.84 -5.54 -7.15
C GLN A 102 23.36 -5.41 -7.24
N GLU A 103 23.96 -4.42 -6.56
CA GLU A 103 25.42 -4.26 -6.50
C GLU A 103 26.10 -5.30 -5.57
N PHE A 104 25.34 -6.02 -4.75
CA PHE A 104 25.85 -7.06 -3.83
C PHE A 104 25.71 -8.50 -4.34
N GLU A 105 25.12 -8.70 -5.53
CA GLU A 105 25.08 -9.99 -6.25
C GLU A 105 26.31 -10.15 -7.15
#